data_AF-A0A929XAX8-F1
#
_entry.id   AF-A0A929XAX8-F1
#
_cell.length_a   1.000
_cell.length_b   1.000
_cell.length_c   1.000
_cell.angle_alpha   90.00
_cell.angle_beta   90.00
_cell.angle_gamma   90.00
#
_symmetry.space_group_name_H-M   'P 1'
#
loop_
_entity.id
_entity.type
_entity.pdbx_description
1 polymer ?
#
loop_
_entity_poly.entity_id
_entity_poly.type
_entity_poly.pdbx_seq_one_letter_code
_entity_poly.pdbx_strand_id
1 'polypeptide(L)'
;MNMNINELLKCLNCGSCVKGCPQYQEAQKETKSPRGKIRNIKYAYENKKKIDLSDFDKCKDCDFPCEDVCPAKINFREGFKKENLEEIFNEFSD
;
A
#
# COMPACT_ATOMS: atom_id res chain seq x y z
N MET A 1 8.08 -10.94 10.63
CA MET A 1 9.18 -10.56 9.71
C MET A 1 8.63 -9.42 8.90
N ASN A 2 9.22 -8.23 9.03
CA ASN A 2 8.71 -7.02 8.39
C ASN A 2 9.06 -7.07 6.89
N MET A 3 8.19 -6.52 6.05
CA MET A 3 8.36 -6.51 4.60
C MET A 3 9.28 -5.37 4.17
N ASN A 4 10.20 -5.66 3.25
CA ASN A 4 11.05 -4.61 2.69
C ASN A 4 10.31 -3.82 1.59
N ILE A 5 10.81 -2.61 1.31
CA ILE A 5 10.25 -1.75 0.27
C ILE A 5 10.24 -2.41 -1.12
N ASN A 6 11.26 -3.20 -1.48
CA ASN A 6 11.35 -3.84 -2.78
C ASN A 6 10.21 -4.83 -3.03
N GLU A 7 9.68 -5.47 -1.98
CA GLU A 7 8.53 -6.36 -2.08
C GLU A 7 7.23 -5.60 -2.40
N LEU A 8 7.01 -4.46 -1.77
CA LEU A 8 5.88 -3.57 -2.08
C LEU A 8 5.97 -3.01 -3.51
N LEU A 9 7.19 -2.73 -3.99
CA LEU A 9 7.44 -2.17 -5.31
C LEU A 9 7.32 -3.19 -6.46
N LYS A 10 7.00 -4.46 -6.19
CA LYS A 10 6.72 -5.49 -7.22
C LYS A 10 5.39 -5.28 -7.97
N CYS A 11 4.65 -4.21 -7.68
CA CYS A 11 3.33 -3.98 -8.27
C CYS A 11 3.40 -3.85 -9.80
N LEU A 12 2.66 -4.70 -10.52
CA LEU A 12 2.60 -4.74 -11.99
C LEU A 12 1.60 -3.75 -12.61
N ASN A 13 0.99 -2.87 -11.81
CA ASN A 13 -0.01 -1.90 -12.27
C ASN A 13 -1.25 -2.51 -12.97
N CYS A 14 -1.59 -3.78 -12.71
CA CYS A 14 -2.67 -4.51 -13.40
C CYS A 14 -4.10 -4.10 -13.00
N GLY A 15 -4.28 -3.48 -11.83
CA GLY A 15 -5.59 -3.01 -11.36
C GLY A 15 -6.52 -4.06 -10.71
N SER A 16 -6.14 -5.33 -10.59
CA SER A 16 -6.99 -6.37 -9.99
C SER A 16 -7.47 -6.04 -8.58
N CYS A 17 -6.60 -5.45 -7.76
CA CYS A 17 -6.94 -5.04 -6.39
C CYS A 17 -7.84 -3.80 -6.31
N VAL A 18 -8.05 -3.06 -7.42
CA VAL A 18 -8.84 -1.82 -7.43
C VAL A 18 -10.33 -2.16 -7.46
N LYS A 19 -10.74 -3.09 -8.33
CA LYS A 19 -12.15 -3.39 -8.59
C LYS A 19 -12.91 -3.79 -7.33
N GLY A 20 -12.31 -4.61 -6.47
CA GLY A 20 -12.95 -5.08 -5.22
C GLY A 20 -12.60 -4.26 -3.97
N CYS A 21 -11.82 -3.19 -4.07
CA CYS A 21 -11.44 -2.41 -2.90
C CYS A 21 -12.60 -1.54 -2.41
N PRO A 22 -13.11 -1.72 -1.17
CA PRO A 22 -14.23 -0.94 -0.65
C PRO A 22 -13.88 0.56 -0.53
N GLN A 23 -12.65 0.90 -0.15
CA GLN A 23 -12.22 2.30 -0.06
C GLN A 23 -12.21 3.01 -1.42
N TYR A 24 -11.88 2.29 -2.49
CA TYR A 24 -11.96 2.84 -3.84
C TYR A 24 -13.42 3.01 -4.27
N GLN A 25 -14.28 2.03 -3.99
CA GLN A 25 -15.71 2.10 -4.32
C GLN A 25 -16.41 3.27 -3.62
N GLU A 26 -16.05 3.53 -2.37
CA GLU A 26 -16.58 4.66 -1.61
C GLU A 26 -16.03 6.01 -2.10
N ALA A 27 -14.70 6.15 -2.20
CA ALA A 27 -14.08 7.44 -2.48
C ALA A 27 -13.98 7.79 -3.97
N GLN A 28 -14.12 6.80 -4.86
CA GLN A 28 -13.88 6.90 -6.32
C GLN A 28 -12.50 7.51 -6.66
N LYS A 29 -11.52 7.35 -5.77
CA LYS A 29 -10.15 7.86 -5.90
C LYS A 29 -9.17 6.71 -5.92
N GLU A 30 -8.46 6.56 -7.03
CA GLU A 30 -7.50 5.45 -7.19
C GLU A 30 -6.43 5.44 -6.09
N THR A 31 -6.03 6.60 -5.59
CA THR A 31 -5.08 6.75 -4.47
C THR A 31 -5.52 6.06 -3.18
N LYS A 32 -6.81 5.75 -3.03
CA LYS A 32 -7.36 5.00 -1.89
C LYS A 32 -7.33 3.49 -2.08
N SER A 33 -7.16 3.00 -3.31
CA SER A 33 -7.02 1.58 -3.61
C SER A 33 -5.66 1.01 -3.15
N PRO A 34 -5.50 -0.32 -2.98
CA PRO A 34 -4.22 -0.92 -2.60
C PRO A 34 -3.10 -0.59 -3.61
N ARG A 35 -3.40 -0.63 -4.91
CA ARG A 35 -2.46 -0.19 -5.96
C ARG A 35 -2.10 1.29 -5.82
N GLY A 36 -3.09 2.14 -5.59
CA GLY A 36 -2.87 3.57 -5.41
C GLY A 36 -1.99 3.88 -4.21
N LYS A 37 -2.18 3.16 -3.10
CA LYS A 37 -1.33 3.24 -1.91
C LYS A 37 0.11 2.82 -2.21
N ILE A 38 0.33 1.71 -2.93
CA ILE A 38 1.68 1.33 -3.38
C ILE A 38 2.29 2.43 -4.26
N ARG A 39 1.52 3.03 -5.16
CA ARG A 39 2.00 4.14 -6.00
C ARG A 39 2.39 5.36 -5.16
N ASN A 40 1.62 5.68 -4.12
CA ASN A 40 1.94 6.76 -3.19
C ASN A 40 3.21 6.43 -2.39
N ILE A 41 3.36 5.19 -1.90
CA ILE A 41 4.57 4.70 -1.22
C ILE A 41 5.78 4.82 -2.15
N LYS A 42 5.68 4.32 -3.38
CA LYS A 42 6.74 4.41 -4.39
C LYS A 42 7.16 5.87 -4.61
N TYR A 43 6.20 6.74 -4.86
CA TYR A 43 6.46 8.16 -5.09
C TYR A 43 7.14 8.81 -3.88
N ALA A 44 6.63 8.58 -2.68
CA ALA A 44 7.20 9.12 -1.45
C ALA A 44 8.63 8.62 -1.23
N TYR A 45 8.87 7.32 -1.40
CA TYR A 45 10.17 6.69 -1.24
C TYR A 45 11.21 7.22 -2.25
N GLU A 46 10.87 7.23 -3.55
CA GLU A 46 11.77 7.70 -4.62
C GLU A 46 12.13 9.20 -4.48
N ASN A 47 11.23 10.00 -3.88
CA ASN A 47 11.42 11.43 -3.71
C ASN A 47 11.85 11.82 -2.29
N LYS A 48 12.15 10.85 -1.41
CA LYS A 48 12.49 11.08 0.01
C LYS A 48 11.48 12.01 0.72
N LYS A 49 10.19 11.78 0.50
CA LYS A 49 9.09 12.58 1.07
C LYS A 49 8.43 11.82 2.21
N LYS A 50 7.97 12.57 3.22
CA LYS A 50 7.05 12.07 4.25
C LYS A 50 5.75 11.59 3.58
N ILE A 51 5.20 10.49 4.10
CA ILE A 51 3.93 9.90 3.66
C ILE A 51 2.90 10.00 4.78
N ASP A 52 1.65 10.30 4.42
CA ASP A 52 0.54 10.23 5.36
C ASP A 52 0.07 8.78 5.50
N LEU A 53 0.25 8.22 6.70
CA LEU A 53 -0.10 6.84 7.03
C LEU A 53 -1.52 6.70 7.63
N SER A 54 -2.26 7.79 7.82
CA SER A 54 -3.56 7.80 8.49
C SER A 54 -4.59 6.89 7.81
N ASP A 55 -4.56 6.79 6.48
CA ASP A 55 -5.49 5.98 5.70
C ASP A 55 -5.14 4.48 5.67
N PHE A 56 -3.97 4.06 6.18
CA PHE A 56 -3.52 2.65 6.09
C PHE A 56 -4.20 1.73 7.11
N ASP A 57 -4.66 2.25 8.25
CA ASP A 57 -5.41 1.46 9.25
C ASP A 57 -6.66 0.81 8.66
N LYS A 58 -7.32 1.51 7.74
CA LYS A 58 -8.52 1.00 7.04
C LYS A 58 -8.25 -0.24 6.18
N CYS A 59 -6.98 -0.54 5.86
CA CYS A 59 -6.62 -1.78 5.18
C CYS A 59 -6.51 -2.97 6.14
N LYS A 60 -6.22 -2.74 7.42
CA LYS A 60 -6.10 -3.79 8.44
C LYS A 60 -7.44 -4.48 8.67
N ASP A 61 -8.50 -3.69 8.77
CA ASP A 61 -9.88 -4.16 9.01
C ASP A 61 -10.62 -4.48 7.70
N CYS A 62 -9.91 -4.55 6.57
CA CYS A 62 -10.52 -4.82 5.28
C CYS A 62 -10.60 -6.33 5.01
N ASP A 63 -11.81 -6.80 4.68
CA ASP A 63 -12.07 -8.19 4.33
C ASP A 63 -11.70 -8.55 2.88
N PHE A 64 -11.38 -7.57 2.03
CA PHE A 64 -11.08 -7.84 0.62
C PHE A 64 -9.69 -8.51 0.47
N PRO A 65 -9.60 -9.70 -0.17
CA PRO A 65 -8.36 -10.48 -0.26
C PRO A 65 -7.42 -9.96 -1.36
N CYS A 66 -6.79 -8.81 -1.11
CA CYS A 66 -5.90 -8.15 -2.07
C CYS A 66 -4.76 -9.05 -2.57
N GLU A 67 -4.25 -9.93 -1.70
CA GLU A 67 -3.10 -10.81 -1.95
C GLU A 67 -3.46 -11.95 -2.92
N ASP A 68 -4.68 -12.48 -2.80
CA ASP A 68 -5.16 -13.58 -3.65
C ASP A 68 -5.33 -13.12 -5.09
N VAL A 69 -5.91 -11.94 -5.27
CA VAL A 69 -6.17 -11.33 -6.59
C VAL A 69 -4.92 -10.68 -7.20
N CYS A 70 -3.83 -10.54 -6.45
CA CYS A 70 -2.61 -9.92 -6.93
C CYS A 70 -1.75 -10.92 -7.71
N PRO A 71 -1.46 -10.69 -9.00
CA PRO A 71 -0.58 -11.56 -9.77
C PRO A 71 0.88 -11.52 -9.28
N ALA A 72 1.29 -10.41 -8.65
CA ALA A 72 2.62 -10.25 -8.07
C ALA A 72 2.75 -10.83 -6.65
N LYS A 73 1.65 -11.37 -6.08
CA LYS A 73 1.61 -11.96 -4.74
C LYS A 73 2.22 -11.08 -3.64
N ILE A 74 1.96 -9.77 -3.73
CA ILE A 74 2.34 -8.82 -2.69
C ILE A 74 1.48 -9.11 -1.46
N ASN A 75 2.12 -9.23 -0.29
CA ASN A 75 1.44 -9.34 0.99
C ASN A 75 1.03 -7.94 1.46
N PHE A 76 -0.17 -7.50 1.06
CA PHE A 76 -0.68 -6.18 1.40
C PHE A 76 -0.94 -6.03 2.90
N ARG A 77 -1.36 -7.10 3.59
CA ARG A 77 -1.67 -7.04 5.03
C ARG A 77 -0.44 -6.71 5.86
N GLU A 78 0.68 -7.35 5.56
CA GLU A 78 1.95 -7.08 6.25
C GLU A 78 2.54 -5.74 5.79
N GLY A 79 2.59 -5.51 4.48
CA GLY A 79 3.25 -4.33 3.92
C GLY A 79 2.56 -3.00 4.26
N PHE A 80 1.25 -3.01 4.54
CA PHE A 80 0.47 -1.82 4.92
C PHE A 80 0.34 -1.60 6.41
N LYS A 81 0.96 -2.44 7.24
CA LYS A 81 1.09 -2.15 8.67
C LYS A 81 1.81 -0.83 8.86
N LYS A 82 1.30 0.00 9.77
CA LYS A 82 1.89 1.31 10.06
C LYS A 82 3.33 1.15 10.54
N GLU A 83 3.57 0.20 11.44
CA GLU A 83 4.90 -0.11 11.96
C GLU A 83 5.89 -0.51 10.86
N ASN A 84 5.44 -1.23 9.83
CA ASN A 84 6.26 -1.62 8.68
C ASN A 84 6.60 -0.41 7.81
N LEU A 85 5.62 0.47 7.56
CA LEU A 85 5.84 1.67 6.76
C LEU A 85 6.69 2.69 7.52
N GLU A 86 6.49 2.85 8.83
CA GLU A 86 7.33 3.71 9.67
C GLU A 86 8.79 3.27 9.62
N GLU A 87 9.07 1.96 9.68
CA GLU A 87 10.44 1.43 9.51
C GLU A 87 11.02 1.77 8.13
N ILE A 88 10.25 1.59 7.06
CA ILE A 88 10.67 1.92 5.68
C ILE A 88 10.99 3.41 5.52
N PHE A 89 10.23 4.28 6.18
CA PHE A 89 10.35 5.73 6.04
C PHE A 89 11.17 6.40 7.16
N ASN A 90 11.69 5.65 8.13
CA ASN A 90 12.41 6.16 9.31
C ASN A 90 13.60 7.06 8.94
N GLU A 91 14.26 6.75 7.82
CA GLU A 91 15.45 7.46 7.32
C GLU A 91 15.16 8.82 6.66
N PHE A 92 13.90 9.20 6.47
CA PHE A 92 13.50 10.48 5.84
C PHE A 92 12.95 11.50 6.86
N SER A 93 13.21 11.25 8.13
CA SER A 93 12.83 12.12 9.24
C SER A 93 13.82 13.27 9.39
N ASP A 94 13.77 14.25 8.49
CA ASP A 94 14.25 15.61 8.77
C ASP A 94 13.30 16.31 9.76
#